data_AF-A0A9D4MLJ8-F1
#
_entry.id   AF-A0A9D4MLJ8-F1
#
_cell.length_a   1.000
_cell.length_b   1.000
_cell.length_c   1.000
_cell.angle_alpha   90.00
_cell.angle_beta   90.00
_cell.angle_gamma   90.00
#
_symmetry.space_group_name_H-M   'P 1'
#
loop_
_entity.id
_entity.type
_entity.pdbx_description
1 polymer ?
#
loop_
_entity_poly.entity_id
_entity_poly.type
_entity_poly.pdbx_seq_one_letter_code
_entity_poly.pdbx_strand_id
1 'polypeptide(L)'
;MMTIYEPPVRNSGIIGRKFLERTRVAKPNCPPDQPIFYGPQDFYIGAVIEVFRHWFVITNADEYVLKFMEEHKDQFPSSTVESFRQRLA
;
A
#
# COMPACT_ATOMS: atom_id res chain seq x y z
N MET A 1 8.24 -5.68 -4.13
CA MET A 1 9.06 -4.48 -3.85
C MET A 1 8.12 -3.29 -3.93
N MET A 2 8.31 -2.30 -3.06
CA MET A 2 7.44 -1.15 -2.93
C MET A 2 8.19 0.14 -3.26
N THR A 3 7.45 1.12 -3.76
CA THR A 3 7.91 2.49 -4.06
C THR A 3 6.84 3.45 -3.59
N ILE A 4 7.22 4.60 -3.02
CA ILE A 4 6.28 5.61 -2.53
C ILE A 4 6.67 6.95 -3.16
N TYR A 5 5.68 7.62 -3.74
CA TYR A 5 5.86 8.90 -4.42
C TYR A 5 4.91 9.93 -3.83
N GLU A 6 5.39 11.15 -3.66
CA GLU A 6 4.56 12.29 -3.31
C GLU A 6 4.19 13.07 -4.58
N PRO A 7 2.90 13.19 -4.92
CA PRO A 7 2.48 13.93 -6.10
C PRO A 7 2.78 15.43 -5.93
N PRO A 8 3.20 16.13 -6.99
CA PRO A 8 3.45 17.57 -6.91
C PRO A 8 2.12 18.33 -6.75
N VAL A 9 1.98 19.05 -5.64
CA VAL A 9 0.79 19.88 -5.36
C VAL A 9 1.15 21.36 -5.50
N ARG A 10 0.37 22.11 -6.30
CA ARG A 10 0.55 23.56 -6.45
C ARG A 10 0.41 24.26 -5.10
N ASN A 11 1.24 25.27 -4.85
CA ASN A 11 1.28 26.07 -3.62
C ASN A 11 1.66 25.30 -2.34
N SER A 12 2.17 24.07 -2.44
CA SER A 12 2.68 23.32 -1.27
C SER A 12 4.06 23.79 -0.80
N GLY A 13 4.83 24.46 -1.67
CA GLY A 13 6.24 24.78 -1.40
C GLY A 13 7.17 23.56 -1.41
N ILE A 14 6.63 22.35 -1.65
CA ILE A 14 7.37 21.09 -1.67
C ILE A 14 7.49 20.61 -3.11
N ILE A 15 8.72 20.32 -3.53
CA ILE A 15 8.96 19.66 -4.82
C ILE A 15 8.58 18.19 -4.63
N GLY A 16 7.49 17.75 -5.30
CA GLY A 16 7.06 16.36 -5.29
C GLY A 16 8.23 15.45 -5.66
N ARG A 17 8.51 14.47 -4.79
CA ARG A 17 9.70 13.61 -4.89
C ARG A 17 9.37 12.16 -4.54
N LYS A 18 10.33 11.28 -4.83
CA LYS A 18 10.29 9.90 -4.34
C LYS A 18 10.45 9.93 -2.83
N PHE A 19 9.43 9.48 -2.10
CA PHE A 19 9.53 9.29 -0.66
C PHE A 19 10.34 8.02 -0.36
N LEU A 20 10.07 6.95 -1.12
CA LEU A 20 10.74 5.67 -1.01
C LEU A 20 11.11 5.15 -2.41
N GLU A 21 12.40 4.87 -2.62
CA GLU A 21 12.88 4.16 -3.80
C GLU A 21 12.45 2.68 -3.78
N ARG A 22 12.63 1.95 -4.88
CA ARG A 22 12.20 0.56 -5.01
C ARG A 22 12.93 -0.33 -4.00
N THR A 23 12.27 -0.62 -2.88
CA THR A 23 12.87 -1.34 -1.75
C THR A 23 11.90 -2.40 -1.22
N ARG A 24 12.43 -3.45 -0.60
CA ARG A 24 11.62 -4.41 0.17
C ARG A 24 11.47 -3.88 1.59
N VAL A 25 10.23 -3.64 2.01
CA VAL A 25 9.94 -3.13 3.36
C VAL A 25 9.49 -4.29 4.24
N ALA A 26 10.18 -4.46 5.37
CA ALA A 26 9.83 -5.45 6.38
C ALA A 26 8.67 -4.95 7.24
N LYS A 27 7.82 -5.86 7.69
CA LYS A 27 6.75 -5.56 8.65
C LYS A 27 7.34 -5.15 9.99
N PRO A 28 6.67 -4.29 10.76
CA PRO A 28 7.10 -3.96 12.11
C PRO A 28 7.14 -5.22 12.97
N ASN A 29 8.04 -5.22 13.95
CA ASN A 29 8.20 -6.28 14.94
C ASN A 29 8.67 -7.66 14.41
N CYS A 30 9.23 -7.71 13.20
CA CYS A 30 9.90 -8.93 12.73
C CYS A 30 11.31 -9.07 13.35
N PRO A 31 11.73 -10.29 13.70
CA PRO A 31 13.09 -10.53 14.17
C PRO A 31 14.09 -10.24 13.03
N PRO A 32 15.28 -9.71 13.35
CA PRO A 32 16.29 -9.39 12.33
C PRO A 32 16.77 -10.61 11.54
N ASP A 33 16.69 -11.81 12.15
CA ASP A 33 17.11 -13.06 11.53
C ASP A 33 16.10 -13.62 10.52
N GLN A 34 14.83 -13.19 10.59
CA GLN A 34 13.78 -13.64 9.67
C GLN A 34 12.79 -12.50 9.36
N PRO A 35 13.17 -11.55 8.48
CA PRO A 35 12.29 -10.45 8.10
C PRO A 35 11.11 -10.94 7.26
N ILE A 36 9.89 -10.65 7.72
CA ILE A 36 8.68 -10.82 6.92
C ILE A 36 8.43 -9.52 6.17
N PHE A 37 8.29 -9.59 4.86
CA PHE A 37 8.05 -8.41 4.02
C PHE A 37 6.57 -8.18 3.77
N TYR A 38 6.19 -6.92 3.52
CA TYR A 38 4.84 -6.60 3.07
C TYR A 38 4.55 -7.25 1.71
N GLY A 39 3.40 -7.90 1.62
CA GLY A 39 2.88 -8.50 0.39
C GLY A 39 1.58 -7.82 -0.06
N PRO A 40 1.07 -8.14 -1.26
CA PRO A 40 -0.16 -7.55 -1.79
C PRO A 40 -1.39 -7.72 -0.88
N GLN A 41 -1.42 -8.79 -0.08
CA GLN A 41 -2.50 -9.10 0.86
C GLN A 41 -2.61 -8.10 2.02
N ASP A 42 -1.52 -7.41 2.35
CA ASP A 42 -1.50 -6.42 3.43
C ASP A 42 -2.08 -5.06 2.99
N PHE A 43 -2.33 -4.87 1.69
CA PHE A 43 -2.84 -3.61 1.13
C PHE A 43 -4.36 -3.70 0.93
N TYR A 44 -5.12 -3.14 1.87
CA TYR A 44 -6.57 -2.98 1.80
C TYR A 44 -6.98 -1.57 2.21
N ILE A 45 -8.21 -1.12 1.88
CA ILE A 45 -8.67 0.21 2.25
C ILE A 45 -8.76 0.34 3.78
N GLY A 46 -8.14 1.37 4.33
CA GLY A 46 -8.01 1.59 5.77
C GLY A 46 -6.82 0.89 6.42
N ALA A 47 -6.03 0.11 5.68
CA ALA A 47 -4.82 -0.49 6.20
C ALA A 47 -3.80 0.58 6.61
N VAL A 48 -3.15 0.37 7.76
CA VAL A 48 -2.05 1.21 8.26
C VAL A 48 -0.74 0.48 8.03
N ILE A 49 0.11 1.05 7.18
CA ILE A 49 1.41 0.48 6.83
C ILE A 49 2.51 1.31 7.44
N GLU A 50 3.37 0.67 8.23
CA GLU A 50 4.58 1.29 8.76
C GLU A 50 5.76 1.08 7.80
N VAL A 51 6.38 2.18 7.39
CA VAL A 51 7.56 2.22 6.53
C VAL A 51 8.60 3.13 7.17
N PHE A 52 9.69 2.55 7.68
CA PHE A 52 10.79 3.30 8.30
C PHE A 52 10.33 4.36 9.32
N ARG A 53 9.48 3.97 10.28
CA ARG A 53 8.86 4.85 11.31
C ARG A 53 7.89 5.92 10.78
N HIS A 54 7.47 5.82 9.53
CA HIS A 54 6.37 6.59 8.98
C HIS A 54 5.15 5.70 8.80
N TRP A 55 3.98 6.17 9.25
CA TRP A 55 2.72 5.47 9.08
C TRP A 55 1.94 6.03 7.89
N PHE A 56 1.55 5.14 6.99
CA PHE A 56 0.73 5.45 5.82
C PHE A 56 -0.62 4.77 5.97
N VAL A 57 -1.69 5.48 5.64
CA VAL A 57 -3.04 4.92 5.59
C VAL A 57 -3.45 4.80 4.13
N ILE A 58 -3.87 3.61 3.72
CA ILE A 58 -4.40 3.39 2.38
C ILE A 58 -5.82 3.92 2.36
N THR A 59 -6.04 5.04 1.68
CA THR A 59 -7.36 5.70 1.63
C THR A 59 -8.14 5.37 0.37
N ASN A 60 -7.46 5.00 -0.71
CA ASN A 60 -8.05 4.67 -2.00
C ASN A 60 -7.12 3.78 -2.85
N ALA A 61 -7.64 3.25 -3.95
CA ALA A 61 -6.86 2.59 -5.00
C ALA A 61 -7.43 2.86 -6.39
N ASP A 62 -6.60 2.65 -7.41
CA ASP A 62 -6.99 2.81 -8.81
C ASP A 62 -7.95 1.69 -9.24
N GLU A 63 -8.79 1.98 -10.23
CA GLU A 63 -9.74 1.01 -10.81
C GLU A 63 -9.02 -0.24 -11.39
N TYR A 64 -7.80 -0.07 -11.89
CA TYR A 64 -6.98 -1.17 -12.36
C TYR A 64 -6.64 -2.16 -11.23
N VAL A 65 -6.37 -1.67 -10.02
CA VAL A 65 -6.06 -2.51 -8.85
C VAL A 65 -7.27 -3.36 -8.48
N LEU A 66 -8.47 -2.77 -8.53
CA LEU A 66 -9.71 -3.51 -8.28
C LEU A 66 -9.88 -4.66 -9.28
N LYS A 67 -9.76 -4.38 -10.59
CA LYS A 67 -9.86 -5.41 -11.64
C LYS A 67 -8.84 -6.52 -11.45
N PHE A 68 -7.59 -6.15 -11.15
CA PHE A 68 -6.53 -7.10 -10.88
C PHE A 68 -6.85 -8.03 -9.70
N MET A 69 -7.36 -7.47 -8.60
CA MET A 69 -7.77 -8.25 -7.42
C MET A 69 -8.98 -9.14 -7.71
N GLU A 70 -9.90 -8.71 -8.57
CA GLU A 70 -11.05 -9.51 -8.98
C GLU A 70 -10.69 -10.68 -9.92
N GLU A 71 -9.66 -10.53 -10.74
CA GLU A 71 -9.11 -11.60 -11.58
C GLU A 71 -8.31 -12.62 -10.75
N HIS A 72 -7.65 -12.17 -9.68
CA HIS A 72 -6.76 -12.99 -8.86
C HIS A 72 -7.31 -13.24 -7.45
N LYS A 73 -8.62 -13.45 -7.31
CA LYS A 73 -9.31 -13.60 -6.00
C LYS A 73 -8.71 -14.67 -5.10
N ASP A 74 -8.12 -15.72 -5.66
CA ASP A 74 -7.49 -16.80 -4.88
C ASP A 74 -6.26 -16.33 -4.09
N GLN A 75 -5.65 -15.21 -4.48
CA GLN A 75 -4.43 -14.66 -3.85
C GLN A 75 -4.72 -13.64 -2.75
N PHE A 76 -5.97 -13.16 -2.64
CA PHE A 76 -6.35 -12.07 -1.75
C PHE A 76 -7.48 -12.51 -0.80
N PRO A 77 -7.46 -12.07 0.46
CA PRO A 77 -8.61 -12.23 1.34
C PRO A 77 -9.87 -11.57 0.75
N SER A 78 -11.03 -12.21 0.90
CA SER A 78 -12.31 -11.67 0.42
C SER A 78 -12.61 -10.29 1.02
N SER A 79 -12.26 -10.09 2.29
CA SER A 79 -12.40 -8.81 3.01
C SER A 79 -11.64 -7.67 2.33
N THR A 80 -10.48 -7.95 1.73
CA THR A 80 -9.68 -6.96 1.01
C THR A 80 -10.43 -6.47 -0.21
N VAL A 81 -10.97 -7.38 -1.02
CA VAL A 81 -11.73 -7.04 -2.25
C VAL A 81 -12.99 -6.25 -1.92
N GLU A 82 -13.71 -6.64 -0.87
CA GLU A 82 -14.91 -5.93 -0.41
C GLU A 82 -14.61 -4.50 0.04
N SER A 83 -13.48 -4.28 0.72
CA SER A 83 -13.07 -2.94 1.17
C SER A 83 -12.90 -1.95 0.01
N PHE A 84 -12.38 -2.41 -1.12
CA PHE A 84 -12.22 -1.57 -2.32
C PHE A 84 -13.56 -1.30 -3.01
N ARG A 85 -14.46 -2.29 -3.07
CA ARG A 85 -15.80 -2.14 -3.65
C ARG A 85 -16.65 -1.12 -2.89
N GLN A 86 -16.60 -1.14 -1.56
CA GLN A 86 -17.35 -0.19 -0.73
C GLN A 86 -16.91 1.27 -0.92
N ARG A 87 -15.67 1.51 -1.37
CA ARG A 87 -15.13 2.87 -1.55
C ARG A 87 -15.38 3.44 -2.94
N LEU A 88 -15.50 2.57 -3.95
CA LEU A 88 -15.74 2.92 -5.35
C LEU A 88 -17.24 2.99 -5.71
N ALA A 89 -18.13 2.49 -4.84
CA ALA A 89 -19.58 2.67 -4.92
C ALA A 89 -20.01 4.04 -4.37
#